data_AF-A0A2Z5K9X0-F1
#
_entry.id   AF-A0A2Z5K9X0-F1
#
_cell.length_a   1.000
_cell.length_b   1.000
_cell.length_c   1.000
_cell.angle_alpha   90.00
_cell.angle_beta   90.00
_cell.angle_gamma   90.00
#
_symmetry.space_group_name_H-M   'P 1'
#
loop_
_entity.id
_entity.type
_entity.pdbx_description
1 polymer ?
#
loop_
_entity_poly.entity_id
_entity_poly.type
_entity_poly.pdbx_seq_one_letter_code
_entity_poly.pdbx_strand_id
1 'polypeptide(L)'
;MGVSERWYRNLETGAHVPLSMEILERLSRALLLGPDERMALHGHALGGAGGRQPGEQDPRGATEELAALTSARIGFPSYLTDQAWNVLDHNAAMARWFPWVREPDANLMRWALTTNAAREQIVDWPRHAAQYLALLRFALVTRPDDTGLGALRDAVLADRACRDLWDRGAKVLAYRHGHRYELRLPHVSPEPLKVTSQVLLPAYRQELRYVLLLPTEDEPDGS
;
A
#
# COMPACT_ATOMS: atom_id res chain seq x y z
N MET A 1 -5.74 37.53 -4.35
CA MET A 1 -6.79 38.42 -3.81
C MET A 1 -8.12 37.98 -4.40
N GLY A 2 -9.11 37.42 -3.71
CA GLY A 2 -9.21 36.84 -2.38
C GLY A 2 -10.26 35.74 -2.50
N VAL A 3 -9.95 34.53 -2.03
CA VAL A 3 -10.94 33.45 -2.05
C VAL A 3 -11.84 33.67 -0.85
N SER A 4 -13.12 33.99 -1.07
CA SER A 4 -14.03 34.46 -0.03
C SER A 4 -14.24 33.39 1.05
N GLU A 5 -14.49 33.79 2.30
CA GLU A 5 -14.76 32.90 3.45
C GLU A 5 -15.84 31.84 3.18
N ARG A 6 -16.73 32.10 2.22
CA ARG A 6 -17.78 31.17 1.78
C ARG A 6 -17.22 29.96 1.02
N TRP A 7 -16.07 30.11 0.35
CA TRP A 7 -15.37 29.02 -0.35
C TRP A 7 -14.69 28.06 0.63
N TYR A 8 -14.03 28.60 1.66
CA TYR A 8 -13.44 27.78 2.73
C TYR A 8 -14.51 26.97 3.47
N ARG A 9 -15.65 27.58 3.77
CA ARG A 9 -16.77 26.92 4.46
C ARG A 9 -17.37 25.75 3.67
N ASN A 10 -17.47 25.88 2.34
CA ASN A 10 -18.00 24.82 1.48
C ASN A 10 -17.05 23.62 1.34
N LEU A 11 -15.74 23.86 1.49
CA LEU A 11 -14.70 22.83 1.45
C LEU A 11 -14.72 21.99 2.74
N GLU A 12 -14.98 22.62 3.89
CA GLU A 12 -15.16 21.93 5.18
C GLU A 12 -16.48 21.14 5.28
N THR A 13 -17.52 21.54 4.54
CA THR A 13 -18.84 20.88 4.57
C THR A 13 -19.05 19.82 3.48
N GLY A 14 -18.03 19.51 2.67
CA GLY A 14 -18.11 18.46 1.63
C GLY A 14 -19.04 18.78 0.45
N ALA A 15 -19.33 20.06 0.19
CA ALA A 15 -20.15 20.43 -0.96
C ALA A 15 -19.35 20.29 -2.26
N HIS A 16 -19.93 19.62 -3.25
CA HIS A 16 -19.33 19.31 -4.55
C HIS A 16 -19.01 20.60 -5.34
N VAL A 17 -17.80 21.15 -5.13
CA VAL A 17 -17.25 22.20 -6.00
C VAL A 17 -16.51 21.48 -7.13
N PRO A 18 -16.79 21.75 -8.42
CA PRO A 18 -15.95 21.25 -9.49
C PRO A 18 -14.55 21.87 -9.34
N LEU A 19 -13.62 21.08 -8.80
CA LEU A 19 -12.25 21.49 -8.58
C LEU A 19 -11.51 21.38 -9.91
N SER A 20 -11.28 22.50 -10.58
CA SER A 20 -10.43 22.53 -11.77
C SER A 20 -9.00 22.09 -11.42
N MET A 21 -8.26 21.55 -12.39
CA MET A 21 -6.85 21.14 -12.21
C MET A 21 -5.98 22.27 -11.63
N GLU A 22 -6.27 23.52 -12.00
CA GLU A 22 -5.58 24.70 -11.46
C GLU A 22 -5.82 24.89 -9.95
N ILE A 23 -7.04 24.60 -9.47
CA ILE A 23 -7.37 24.66 -8.04
C ILE A 23 -6.69 23.52 -7.28
N LEU A 24 -6.62 22.32 -7.87
CA LEU A 24 -5.96 21.15 -7.26
C LEU A 24 -4.45 21.35 -7.14
N GLU A 25 -3.80 21.94 -8.14
CA GLU A 25 -2.38 22.29 -8.04
C GLU A 25 -2.12 23.38 -7.00
N ARG A 26 -3.00 24.38 -6.92
CA ARG A 26 -2.90 25.44 -5.91
C ARG A 26 -3.10 24.89 -4.50
N LEU A 27 -4.05 23.98 -4.30
CA LEU A 27 -4.25 23.26 -3.04
C LEU A 27 -3.05 22.38 -2.70
N SER A 28 -2.53 21.63 -3.67
CA SER A 28 -1.34 20.79 -3.50
C SER A 28 -0.11 21.58 -3.07
N ARG A 29 0.08 22.78 -3.64
CA ARG A 29 1.17 23.70 -3.26
C ARG A 29 0.93 24.35 -1.90
N ALA A 30 -0.30 24.79 -1.61
CA ALA A 30 -0.64 25.46 -0.36
C ALA A 30 -0.54 24.52 0.86
N LEU A 31 -0.86 23.23 0.68
CA LEU A 31 -0.82 22.20 1.71
C LEU A 31 0.49 21.41 1.76
N LEU A 32 1.50 21.81 0.96
CA LEU A 32 2.80 21.12 0.87
C LEU A 32 2.70 19.61 0.59
N LEU A 33 1.69 19.21 -0.21
CA LEU A 33 1.40 17.81 -0.44
C LEU A 33 2.53 17.12 -1.21
N GLY A 34 2.93 15.94 -0.72
CA GLY A 34 3.83 15.02 -1.40
C GLY A 34 3.19 14.38 -2.64
N PRO A 35 3.97 13.72 -3.52
CA PRO A 35 3.45 13.10 -4.75
C PRO A 35 2.26 12.17 -4.53
N ASP A 36 2.28 11.40 -3.45
CA ASP A 36 1.21 10.47 -3.05
C ASP A 36 -0.08 11.18 -2.62
N GLU A 37 0.06 12.27 -1.87
CA GLU A 37 -1.06 13.09 -1.39
C GLU A 37 -1.69 13.90 -2.55
N ARG A 38 -0.90 14.26 -3.56
CA ARG A 38 -1.42 14.85 -4.81
C ARG A 38 -2.21 13.83 -5.62
N MET A 39 -1.72 12.60 -5.72
CA MET A 39 -2.43 11.52 -6.40
C MET A 39 -3.76 11.18 -5.71
N ALA A 40 -3.77 11.16 -4.37
CA ALA A 40 -4.98 11.08 -3.57
C ALA A 40 -5.98 12.20 -3.88
N LEU A 41 -5.51 13.45 -3.83
CA LEU A 41 -6.32 14.65 -4.07
C LEU A 41 -6.88 14.67 -5.51
N HIS A 42 -6.06 14.32 -6.49
CA HIS A 42 -6.45 14.28 -7.90
C HIS A 42 -7.46 13.15 -8.17
N GLY A 43 -7.27 11.98 -7.56
CA GLY A 43 -8.22 10.86 -7.67
C GLY A 43 -9.60 11.19 -7.10
N HIS A 44 -9.64 11.93 -5.99
CA HIS A 44 -10.89 12.39 -5.38
C HIS A 44 -11.58 13.51 -6.17
N ALA A 45 -10.80 14.43 -6.75
CA ALA A 45 -11.34 15.61 -7.43
C ALA A 45 -11.76 15.36 -8.88
N LEU A 46 -11.10 14.40 -9.56
CA LEU A 46 -11.43 14.03 -10.94
C LEU A 46 -12.54 12.98 -11.03
N GLY A 47 -13.20 12.65 -9.91
CA GLY A 47 -14.33 11.73 -9.90
C GLY A 47 -14.01 10.41 -10.59
N GLY A 48 -13.07 9.62 -10.04
CA GLY A 48 -12.85 8.26 -10.53
C GLY A 48 -12.38 8.17 -11.99
N ALA A 49 -11.55 9.10 -12.47
CA ALA A 49 -10.96 9.07 -13.82
C ALA A 49 -9.86 7.99 -14.01
N GLY A 50 -10.07 6.81 -13.42
CA GLY A 50 -9.48 5.52 -13.80
C GLY A 50 -10.53 4.39 -13.83
N GLY A 51 -11.77 4.66 -13.43
CA GLY A 51 -12.88 3.73 -13.47
C GLY A 51 -13.42 3.61 -14.88
N ARG A 52 -12.72 2.84 -15.72
CA ARG A 52 -13.39 2.19 -16.84
C ARG A 52 -14.50 1.32 -16.22
N GLN A 53 -15.72 1.46 -16.74
CA GLN A 53 -16.89 0.76 -16.23
C GLN A 53 -16.61 -0.73 -15.96
N PRO A 54 -17.26 -1.36 -14.97
CA PRO A 54 -17.21 -2.81 -14.78
C PRO A 54 -17.92 -3.49 -15.97
N GLY A 55 -17.28 -3.49 -17.13
CA GLY A 55 -17.64 -4.24 -18.32
C GLY A 55 -16.70 -5.43 -18.41
N GLU A 56 -17.23 -6.60 -18.06
CA GLU A 56 -16.79 -7.93 -18.53
C GLU A 56 -15.29 -8.10 -18.72
N GLN A 57 -14.53 -8.11 -17.63
CA GLN A 57 -13.23 -8.77 -17.63
C GLN A 57 -13.25 -9.82 -16.53
N ASP A 58 -13.18 -11.09 -16.94
CA ASP A 58 -13.12 -12.23 -16.04
C ASP A 58 -11.98 -12.02 -15.03
N PRO A 59 -12.30 -11.89 -13.71
CA PRO A 59 -11.29 -11.78 -12.67
C PRO A 59 -10.25 -12.91 -12.71
N ARG A 60 -10.62 -14.07 -13.27
CA ARG A 60 -9.75 -15.25 -13.36
C ARG A 60 -8.66 -15.08 -14.42
N GLY A 61 -8.99 -14.61 -15.63
CA GLY A 61 -8.02 -14.45 -16.71
C GLY A 61 -6.92 -13.40 -16.42
N ALA A 62 -7.26 -12.31 -15.75
CA ALA A 62 -6.28 -11.31 -15.33
C ALA A 62 -5.36 -11.82 -14.21
N THR A 63 -5.88 -12.70 -13.34
CA THR A 63 -5.07 -13.40 -12.33
C THR A 63 -4.10 -14.37 -13.00
N GLU A 64 -4.52 -15.06 -14.07
CA GLU A 64 -3.67 -15.98 -14.84
C GLU A 64 -2.52 -15.28 -15.57
N GLU A 65 -2.76 -14.14 -16.24
CA GLU A 65 -1.70 -13.36 -16.90
C GLU A 65 -0.66 -12.81 -15.90
N LEU A 66 -1.10 -12.38 -14.72
CA LEU A 66 -0.19 -11.90 -13.68
C LEU A 66 0.46 -13.04 -12.89
N ALA A 67 -0.19 -14.20 -12.79
CA ALA A 67 0.42 -15.42 -12.29
C ALA A 67 1.56 -15.90 -13.19
N ALA A 68 1.52 -15.58 -14.49
CA ALA A 68 2.66 -15.78 -15.39
C ALA A 68 3.91 -14.97 -14.93
N LEU A 69 3.75 -13.79 -14.33
CA LEU A 69 4.86 -13.01 -13.76
C LEU A 69 5.42 -13.62 -12.48
N THR A 70 4.56 -14.26 -11.67
CA THR A 70 4.97 -14.95 -10.45
C THR A 70 5.67 -16.28 -10.76
N SER A 71 5.22 -16.97 -11.81
CA SER A 71 5.81 -18.22 -12.30
C SER A 71 7.04 -18.02 -13.19
N ALA A 72 7.24 -16.81 -13.74
CA ALA A 72 8.50 -16.42 -14.34
C ALA A 72 9.64 -16.66 -13.33
N ARG A 73 10.78 -17.19 -13.80
CA ARG A 73 11.96 -17.49 -12.95
C ARG A 73 12.66 -16.22 -12.46
N ILE A 74 11.94 -15.38 -11.72
CA ILE A 74 12.49 -14.25 -10.99
C ILE A 74 13.07 -14.82 -9.70
N GLY A 75 14.38 -14.64 -9.50
CA GLY A 75 15.10 -15.19 -8.34
C GLY A 75 14.73 -14.55 -7.00
N PHE A 76 13.98 -13.45 -7.03
CA PHE A 76 13.61 -12.65 -5.87
C PHE A 76 12.21 -13.01 -5.36
N PRO A 77 11.94 -12.93 -4.04
CA PRO A 77 10.60 -13.07 -3.49
C PRO A 77 9.62 -12.12 -4.17
N SER A 78 8.51 -12.67 -4.67
CA SER A 78 7.43 -11.88 -5.25
C SER A 78 6.05 -12.43 -4.94
N TYR A 79 5.07 -11.52 -4.95
CA TYR A 79 3.68 -11.85 -4.71
C TYR A 79 2.74 -10.83 -5.37
N LEU A 80 1.52 -11.28 -5.64
CA LEU A 80 0.42 -10.49 -6.18
C LEU A 80 -0.61 -10.25 -5.08
N THR A 81 -1.09 -9.02 -4.95
CA THR A 81 -2.19 -8.68 -4.04
C THR A 81 -3.31 -7.91 -4.71
N ASP A 82 -4.52 -8.05 -4.16
CA ASP A 82 -5.66 -7.16 -4.47
C ASP A 82 -5.58 -5.83 -3.69
N GLN A 83 -6.63 -5.01 -3.81
CA GLN A 83 -6.74 -3.71 -3.14
C GLN A 83 -6.81 -3.79 -1.60
N ALA A 84 -7.24 -4.92 -1.05
CA ALA A 84 -7.33 -5.19 0.39
C ALA A 84 -6.08 -5.94 0.93
N TRP A 85 -5.06 -6.10 0.10
CA TRP A 85 -3.81 -6.79 0.41
C TRP A 85 -3.96 -8.30 0.67
N ASN A 86 -5.03 -8.90 0.15
CA ASN A 86 -5.12 -10.36 0.08
C ASN A 86 -4.11 -10.85 -0.95
N VAL A 87 -3.36 -11.89 -0.60
CA VAL A 87 -2.37 -12.52 -1.49
C VAL A 87 -3.13 -13.41 -2.47
N LEU A 88 -3.05 -13.05 -3.75
CA LEU A 88 -3.70 -13.78 -4.83
C LEU A 88 -2.77 -14.83 -5.43
N ASP A 89 -1.47 -14.55 -5.44
CA ASP A 89 -0.45 -15.45 -5.95
C ASP A 89 0.93 -15.09 -5.35
N HIS A 90 1.86 -16.05 -5.32
CA HIS A 90 3.20 -15.87 -4.79
C HIS A 90 4.20 -16.84 -5.43
N ASN A 91 5.47 -16.44 -5.55
CA ASN A 91 6.49 -17.33 -6.10
C ASN A 91 7.10 -18.23 -5.02
N ALA A 92 7.89 -19.22 -5.45
CA ALA A 92 8.54 -20.15 -4.52
C ALA A 92 9.53 -19.46 -3.57
N ALA A 93 10.19 -18.38 -4.02
CA ALA A 93 11.11 -17.61 -3.18
C ALA A 93 10.36 -16.88 -2.05
N MET A 94 9.21 -16.28 -2.34
CA MET A 94 8.34 -15.67 -1.35
C MET A 94 7.85 -16.69 -0.34
N ALA A 95 7.37 -17.84 -0.80
CA ALA A 95 6.89 -18.89 0.07
C ALA A 95 8.00 -19.53 0.94
N ARG A 96 9.27 -19.46 0.48
CA ARG A 96 10.43 -19.86 1.28
C ARG A 96 10.76 -18.84 2.37
N TRP A 97 10.72 -17.55 2.05
CA TRP A 97 10.98 -16.48 3.02
C TRP A 97 9.86 -16.36 4.05
N PHE A 98 8.63 -16.45 3.57
CA PHE A 98 7.41 -16.12 4.29
C PHE A 98 6.36 -17.21 4.11
N PRO A 99 6.42 -18.33 4.86
CA PRO A 99 5.51 -19.46 4.64
C PRO A 99 4.01 -19.14 4.76
N TRP A 100 3.64 -18.09 5.50
CA TRP A 100 2.26 -17.64 5.70
C TRP A 100 1.52 -17.29 4.41
N VAL A 101 2.23 -17.00 3.31
CA VAL A 101 1.60 -16.71 2.02
C VAL A 101 0.83 -17.90 1.44
N ARG A 102 1.08 -19.12 1.94
CA ARG A 102 0.38 -20.34 1.53
C ARG A 102 -0.97 -20.53 2.22
N GLU A 103 -1.27 -19.75 3.25
CA GLU A 103 -2.54 -19.86 3.96
C GLU A 103 -3.69 -19.40 3.05
N PRO A 104 -4.86 -20.07 3.06
CA PRO A 104 -5.98 -19.74 2.16
C PRO A 104 -6.44 -18.28 2.23
N ASP A 105 -6.36 -17.67 3.41
CA ASP A 105 -6.75 -16.27 3.65
C ASP A 105 -5.53 -15.36 3.90
N ALA A 106 -4.40 -15.68 3.26
CA ALA A 106 -3.16 -14.92 3.39
C ALA A 106 -3.39 -13.44 3.06
N ASN A 107 -3.17 -12.58 4.05
CA ASN A 107 -3.30 -11.14 3.90
C ASN A 107 -2.06 -10.44 4.46
N LEU A 108 -1.41 -9.64 3.62
CA LEU A 108 -0.15 -8.98 3.95
C LEU A 108 -0.29 -8.04 5.15
N MET A 109 -1.36 -7.26 5.21
CA MET A 109 -1.58 -6.28 6.29
C MET A 109 -1.83 -6.99 7.61
N ARG A 110 -2.68 -8.02 7.60
CA ARG A 110 -2.95 -8.85 8.78
C ARG A 110 -1.65 -9.46 9.29
N TRP A 111 -0.89 -10.12 8.42
CA TRP A 111 0.39 -10.71 8.80
C TRP A 111 1.34 -9.66 9.38
N ALA A 112 1.60 -8.58 8.64
CA ALA A 112 2.63 -7.62 8.98
C ALA A 112 2.33 -6.81 10.26
N LEU A 113 1.05 -6.55 10.55
CA LEU A 113 0.64 -5.69 11.65
C LEU A 113 0.27 -6.45 12.91
N THR A 114 -0.22 -7.69 12.80
CA THR A 114 -0.83 -8.39 13.95
C THR A 114 -0.08 -9.63 14.42
N THR A 115 0.88 -10.14 13.63
CA THR A 115 1.56 -11.40 13.98
C THR A 115 2.89 -11.16 14.70
N ASN A 116 3.22 -12.02 15.68
CA ASN A 116 4.53 -12.02 16.33
C ASN A 116 5.65 -12.33 15.32
N ALA A 117 5.39 -13.22 14.37
CA ALA A 117 6.33 -13.53 13.30
C ALA A 117 6.77 -12.26 12.53
N ALA A 118 5.85 -11.37 12.18
CA ALA A 118 6.21 -10.12 11.52
C ALA A 118 7.04 -9.18 12.43
N ARG A 119 6.74 -9.13 13.73
CA ARG A 119 7.49 -8.31 14.70
C ARG A 119 8.93 -8.80 14.89
N GLU A 120 9.15 -10.11 14.78
CA GLU A 120 10.47 -10.73 14.86
C GLU A 120 11.25 -10.62 13.55
N GLN A 121 10.55 -10.77 12.42
CA GLN A 121 11.15 -10.81 11.09
C GLN A 121 11.40 -9.43 10.49
N ILE A 122 10.65 -8.39 10.86
CA ILE A 122 10.83 -7.03 10.34
C ILE A 122 11.66 -6.24 11.35
N VAL A 123 12.89 -5.88 10.96
CA VAL A 123 13.75 -5.03 11.79
C VAL A 123 13.12 -3.63 11.86
N ASP A 124 13.09 -3.05 13.07
CA ASP A 124 12.40 -1.79 13.34
C ASP A 124 10.92 -1.84 12.91
N TRP A 125 10.24 -2.90 13.35
CA TRP A 125 8.82 -3.13 13.10
C TRP A 125 7.93 -1.88 13.33
N PRO A 126 8.08 -1.08 14.40
CA PRO A 126 7.22 0.09 14.61
C PRO A 126 7.27 1.10 13.46
N ARG A 127 8.45 1.35 12.88
CA ARG A 127 8.60 2.23 11.71
C ARG A 127 7.91 1.66 10.47
N HIS A 128 8.03 0.36 10.26
CA HIS A 128 7.40 -0.32 9.12
C HIS A 128 5.89 -0.40 9.25
N ALA A 129 5.39 -0.70 10.45
CA ALA A 129 3.98 -0.76 10.79
C ALA A 129 3.29 0.60 10.60
N ALA A 130 3.95 1.69 10.99
CA ALA A 130 3.43 3.05 10.76
C ALA A 130 3.12 3.32 9.28
N GLN A 131 3.97 2.85 8.36
CA GLN A 131 3.74 3.02 6.91
C GLN A 131 2.59 2.15 6.39
N TYR A 132 2.47 0.92 6.89
CA TYR A 132 1.34 0.06 6.54
C TYR A 132 0.00 0.63 7.05
N LEU A 133 -0.01 1.19 8.25
CA LEU A 133 -1.18 1.88 8.81
C LEU A 133 -1.54 3.13 7.99
N ALA A 134 -0.55 3.87 7.48
CA ALA A 134 -0.75 4.98 6.55
C ALA A 134 -1.43 4.53 5.24
N LEU A 135 -0.97 3.43 4.65
CA LEU A 135 -1.58 2.81 3.46
C LEU A 135 -3.03 2.38 3.73
N LEU A 136 -3.28 1.72 4.86
CA LEU A 136 -4.63 1.30 5.25
C LEU A 136 -5.57 2.50 5.43
N ARG A 137 -5.09 3.57 6.06
CA ARG A 137 -5.84 4.82 6.21
C ARG A 137 -6.19 5.43 4.86
N PHE A 138 -5.23 5.50 3.96
CA PHE A 138 -5.46 6.00 2.61
C PHE A 138 -6.53 5.19 1.87
N ALA A 139 -6.46 3.85 1.96
CA ALA A 139 -7.44 2.96 1.34
C ALA A 139 -8.85 3.14 1.91
N LEU A 140 -9.00 3.32 3.23
CA LEU A 140 -10.29 3.59 3.87
C LEU A 140 -10.88 4.94 3.47
N VAL A 141 -10.06 5.98 3.29
CA VAL A 141 -10.53 7.31 2.84
C VAL A 141 -11.00 7.26 1.39
N THR A 142 -10.31 6.48 0.55
CA THR A 142 -10.65 6.35 -0.88
C THR A 142 -11.80 5.39 -1.16
N ARG A 143 -12.09 4.46 -0.23
CA ARG A 143 -13.18 3.47 -0.33
C ARG A 143 -13.91 3.34 1.02
N PRO A 144 -14.70 4.35 1.42
CA PRO A 144 -15.34 4.37 2.74
C PRO A 144 -16.37 3.26 2.94
N ASP A 145 -17.01 2.79 1.87
CA ASP A 145 -18.06 1.75 1.93
C ASP A 145 -17.51 0.31 1.81
N ASP A 146 -16.19 0.13 1.76
CA ASP A 146 -15.57 -1.20 1.68
C ASP A 146 -15.56 -1.90 3.04
N THR A 147 -16.51 -2.81 3.22
CA THR A 147 -16.67 -3.58 4.46
C THR A 147 -15.46 -4.46 4.78
N GLY A 148 -14.73 -4.93 3.75
CA GLY A 148 -13.53 -5.77 3.92
C GLY A 148 -12.38 -4.97 4.52
N LEU A 149 -12.16 -3.75 4.03
CA LEU A 149 -11.20 -2.83 4.63
C LEU A 149 -11.59 -2.40 6.06
N GLY A 150 -12.88 -2.16 6.30
CA GLY A 150 -13.38 -1.86 7.64
C GLY A 150 -13.08 -2.99 8.64
N ALA A 151 -13.37 -4.23 8.25
CA ALA A 151 -13.06 -5.41 9.06
C ALA A 151 -11.55 -5.59 9.29
N LEU A 152 -10.72 -5.35 8.25
CA LEU A 152 -9.26 -5.40 8.37
C LEU A 152 -8.74 -4.34 9.35
N ARG A 153 -9.25 -3.11 9.28
CA ARG A 153 -8.95 -2.03 10.23
C ARG A 153 -9.26 -2.47 11.65
N ASP A 154 -10.46 -2.99 11.89
CA ASP A 154 -10.88 -3.34 13.25
C ASP A 154 -10.02 -4.48 13.83
N ALA A 155 -9.69 -5.47 13.00
CA ALA A 155 -8.77 -6.54 13.38
C ALA A 155 -7.35 -6.03 13.69
N VAL A 156 -6.82 -5.13 12.85
CA VAL A 156 -5.49 -4.52 13.05
C VAL A 156 -5.46 -3.66 14.30
N LEU A 157 -6.48 -2.81 14.50
CA LEU A 157 -6.54 -1.90 15.63
C LEU A 157 -6.88 -2.61 16.93
N ALA A 158 -7.29 -3.89 16.93
CA ALA A 158 -7.38 -4.69 18.14
C ALA A 158 -6.01 -4.81 18.85
N ASP A 159 -4.91 -4.83 18.09
CA ASP A 159 -3.55 -4.76 18.63
C ASP A 159 -3.23 -3.37 19.18
N ARG A 160 -2.80 -3.32 20.45
CA ARG A 160 -2.51 -2.06 21.15
C ARG A 160 -1.41 -1.25 20.47
N ALA A 161 -0.33 -1.88 20.02
CA ALA A 161 0.77 -1.15 19.39
C ALA A 161 0.33 -0.54 18.05
N CYS A 162 -0.50 -1.26 17.28
CA CYS A 162 -1.10 -0.71 16.07
C CYS A 162 -2.05 0.44 16.35
N ARG A 163 -2.88 0.34 17.39
CA ARG A 163 -3.77 1.42 17.84
C ARG A 163 -2.98 2.67 18.23
N ASP A 164 -1.95 2.51 19.06
CA ASP A 164 -1.08 3.62 19.49
C ASP A 164 -0.36 4.27 18.29
N LEU A 165 0.09 3.48 17.31
CA LEU A 165 0.67 3.99 16.06
C LEU A 165 -0.36 4.73 15.20
N TRP A 166 -1.59 4.23 15.13
CA TRP A 166 -2.69 4.83 14.39
C TRP A 166 -3.08 6.20 14.96
N ASP A 167 -3.22 6.29 16.28
CA ASP A 167 -3.68 7.51 16.96
C ASP A 167 -2.64 8.65 16.90
N ARG A 168 -1.35 8.33 16.76
CA ARG A 168 -0.25 9.31 16.64
C ARG A 168 -0.28 10.19 15.39
N GLY A 169 -1.15 9.92 14.42
CA GLY A 169 -1.47 10.90 13.37
C GLY A 169 -0.85 10.67 11.99
N ALA A 170 -1.28 11.54 11.08
CA ALA A 170 -1.53 11.29 9.67
C ALA A 170 -0.28 11.36 8.78
N LYS A 171 0.35 10.22 8.53
CA LYS A 171 1.01 10.03 7.25
C LYS A 171 -0.02 9.44 6.29
N VAL A 172 -0.25 10.10 5.16
CA VAL A 172 -0.98 9.52 4.04
C VAL A 172 0.07 9.04 3.05
N LEU A 173 0.07 7.74 2.80
CA LEU A 173 0.98 7.10 1.87
C LEU A 173 0.12 6.33 0.88
N ALA A 174 0.30 6.56 -0.41
CA ALA A 174 -0.49 5.89 -1.44
C ALA A 174 0.22 4.59 -1.87
N TYR A 175 1.56 4.61 -1.92
CA TYR A 175 2.37 3.47 -2.32
C TYR A 175 3.66 3.35 -1.49
N ARG A 176 4.19 2.13 -1.33
CA ARG A 176 5.51 1.86 -0.73
C ARG A 176 6.58 1.53 -1.77
N HIS A 177 6.46 2.09 -2.97
CA HIS A 177 7.43 1.87 -4.03
C HIS A 177 8.81 2.36 -3.58
N GLY A 178 9.84 1.51 -3.71
CA GLY A 178 11.21 1.83 -3.30
C GLY A 178 11.45 1.84 -1.79
N HIS A 179 10.51 1.36 -0.97
CA HIS A 179 10.69 1.34 0.49
C HIS A 179 11.79 0.34 0.91
N ARG A 180 12.81 0.85 1.60
CA ARG A 180 13.97 0.10 2.09
C ARG A 180 13.80 -0.30 3.56
N TYR A 181 13.99 -1.58 3.84
CA TYR A 181 13.91 -2.12 5.20
C TYR A 181 14.72 -3.41 5.34
N GLU A 182 14.95 -3.79 6.59
CA GLU A 182 15.72 -4.97 6.94
C GLU A 182 14.81 -6.09 7.43
N LEU A 183 15.16 -7.32 7.07
CA LEU A 183 14.46 -8.53 7.43
C LEU A 183 15.40 -9.48 8.18
N ARG A 184 14.95 -10.02 9.31
CA ARG A 184 15.62 -11.10 10.03
C ARG A 184 14.92 -12.43 9.73
N LEU A 185 15.50 -13.22 8.84
CA LEU A 185 14.98 -14.51 8.42
C LEU A 185 16.04 -15.61 8.61
N PRO A 186 16.27 -16.11 9.84
CA PRO A 186 17.36 -17.03 10.15
C PRO A 186 17.33 -18.34 9.34
N HIS A 187 16.14 -18.76 8.88
CA HIS A 187 15.95 -19.92 8.00
C HIS A 187 16.31 -19.67 6.53
N VAL A 188 16.56 -18.41 6.15
CA VAL A 188 16.98 -17.99 4.81
C VAL A 188 18.44 -17.54 4.81
N SER A 189 18.82 -16.73 5.80
CA SER A 189 20.15 -16.13 5.94
C SER A 189 20.47 -15.94 7.43
N PRO A 190 21.71 -16.21 7.87
CA PRO A 190 22.12 -15.95 9.25
C PRO A 190 22.18 -14.44 9.56
N GLU A 191 22.45 -13.61 8.56
CA GLU A 191 22.51 -12.15 8.69
C GLU A 191 21.21 -11.48 8.25
N PRO A 192 20.86 -10.29 8.81
CA PRO A 192 19.74 -9.49 8.33
C PRO A 192 19.84 -9.17 6.84
N LEU A 193 18.74 -9.32 6.12
CA LEU A 193 18.62 -9.06 4.70
C LEU A 193 18.11 -7.64 4.49
N LYS A 194 18.89 -6.80 3.81
CA LYS A 194 18.44 -5.48 3.34
C LYS A 194 17.67 -5.61 2.04
N VAL A 195 16.42 -5.15 2.04
CA VAL A 195 15.55 -5.25 0.87
C VAL A 195 14.88 -3.93 0.53
N THR A 196 14.63 -3.77 -0.77
CA THR A 196 13.78 -2.72 -1.33
C THR A 196 12.50 -3.37 -1.86
N SER A 197 11.33 -2.95 -1.38
CA SER A 197 10.06 -3.37 -1.98
C SER A 197 9.76 -2.55 -3.23
N GLN A 198 9.70 -3.21 -4.39
CA GLN A 198 9.22 -2.60 -5.63
C GLN A 198 7.76 -2.97 -5.86
N VAL A 199 6.92 -1.96 -6.01
CA VAL A 199 5.50 -2.13 -6.32
C VAL A 199 5.28 -1.80 -7.79
N LEU A 200 4.72 -2.74 -8.53
CA LEU A 200 4.32 -2.60 -9.93
C LEU A 200 2.79 -2.67 -10.01
N LEU A 201 2.20 -1.70 -10.71
CA LEU A 201 0.77 -1.64 -10.98
C LEU A 201 0.54 -2.07 -12.44
N PRO A 202 -0.27 -3.11 -12.69
CA PRO A 202 -0.63 -3.48 -14.05
C PRO A 202 -1.39 -2.34 -14.75
N ALA A 203 -0.99 -2.00 -15.98
CA ALA A 203 -1.52 -0.84 -16.71
C ALA A 203 -3.06 -0.84 -16.84
N TYR A 204 -3.67 -2.02 -16.99
CA TYR A 204 -5.12 -2.19 -17.15
C TYR A 204 -5.83 -2.70 -15.90
N ARG A 205 -5.11 -2.99 -14.82
CA ARG A 205 -5.66 -3.57 -13.57
C ARG A 205 -5.00 -2.92 -12.35
N GLN A 206 -5.20 -1.61 -12.19
CA GLN A 206 -4.59 -0.81 -11.12
C GLN A 206 -5.09 -1.20 -9.71
N GLU A 207 -6.13 -2.02 -9.62
CA GLU A 207 -6.58 -2.64 -8.38
C GLU A 207 -5.62 -3.72 -7.87
N LEU A 208 -4.75 -4.24 -8.73
CA LEU A 208 -3.79 -5.27 -8.40
C LEU A 208 -2.41 -4.67 -8.18
N ARG A 209 -1.63 -5.30 -7.31
CA ARG A 209 -0.25 -4.92 -7.01
C ARG A 209 0.64 -6.14 -7.07
N TYR A 210 1.59 -6.12 -7.99
CA TYR A 210 2.69 -7.07 -8.00
C TYR A 210 3.86 -6.47 -7.21
N VAL A 211 4.38 -7.20 -6.23
CA VAL A 211 5.45 -6.74 -5.35
C VAL A 211 6.65 -7.66 -5.45
N LEU A 212 7.82 -7.06 -5.58
CA LEU A 212 9.13 -7.72 -5.57
C LEU A 212 9.94 -7.23 -4.37
N LEU A 213 10.65 -8.15 -3.71
CA LEU A 213 11.63 -7.81 -2.69
C LEU A 213 13.03 -7.94 -3.28
N LEU A 214 13.61 -6.82 -3.71
CA LEU A 214 14.95 -6.80 -4.29
C LEU A 214 15.99 -6.64 -3.18
N PRO A 215 17.11 -7.38 -3.19
CA PRO A 215 18.23 -7.09 -2.31
C PRO A 215 18.71 -5.67 -2.57
N THR A 216 19.06 -4.97 -1.49
CA THR A 216 19.68 -3.65 -1.57
C THR A 216 21.15 -3.84 -1.30
N GLU A 217 22.01 -3.53 -2.27
CA GLU A 217 23.44 -3.44 -2.01
C GLU A 217 23.69 -2.26 -1.06
N ASP A 218 24.62 -2.43 -0.12
CA ASP A 218 25.15 -1.30 0.60
C ASP A 218 25.90 -0.42 -0.40
N GLU A 219 25.49 0.85 -0.53
CA GLU A 219 26.36 1.82 -1.20
C GLU A 219 27.68 1.79 -0.43
N PRO A 220 28.83 1.56 -1.10
CA PRO A 220 30.11 1.61 -0.42
C PRO A 220 30.20 2.99 0.24
N ASP A 221 30.41 3.01 1.57
CA ASP A 221 30.66 4.24 2.33
C ASP A 221 31.65 5.08 1.54
N GLY A 222 31.20 6.26 1.10
CA GLY A 222 31.98 7.13 0.24
C GLY A 222 33.35 7.40 0.87
N SER A 223 34.40 6.99 0.15
CA SER A 223 35.80 7.32 0.41
C SER A 223 36.06 8.82 0.52
#